data_AF-A0A239M5U7-F1
#
_entry.id   AF-A0A239M5U7-F1
#
_cell.length_a   1.000
_cell.length_b   1.000
_cell.length_c   1.000
_cell.angle_alpha   90.00
_cell.angle_beta   90.00
_cell.angle_gamma   90.00
#
_symmetry.space_group_name_H-M   'P 1'
#
loop_
_entity.id
_entity.type
_entity.pdbx_description
1 polymer ?
#
loop_
_entity_poly.entity_id
_entity_poly.type
_entity_poly.pdbx_seq_one_letter_code
_entity_poly.pdbx_strand_id
1 'polypeptide(L)'
;MDQHIADLLGIDLDDPAVRRESAAVERDMRLIETLVRTRKQLGLSQAEVASRMERSQPSVSDFERVGGDPHLSTIRRYALAIGAEVRHTVCVTVVEQPATQAPSSLIVHMEDARGESSMATQSSATGAMAVNLIHRSA
;
A
#
# COMPACT_ATOMS: atom_id res chain seq x y z
N MET A 1 2.41 -14.24 1.55
CA MET A 1 2.65 -15.14 2.70
C MET A 1 1.99 -16.48 2.38
N ASP A 2 2.41 -17.57 3.02
CA ASP A 2 1.67 -18.85 2.96
C ASP A 2 0.41 -18.74 3.84
N GLN A 3 -0.72 -19.27 3.38
CA GLN A 3 -1.96 -19.34 4.14
C GLN A 3 -1.74 -20.09 5.46
N HIS A 4 -1.04 -21.22 5.44
CA HIS A 4 -0.83 -22.03 6.64
C HIS A 4 -0.02 -21.29 7.73
N ILE A 5 0.88 -20.40 7.32
CA ILE A 5 1.64 -19.53 8.23
C ILE A 5 0.77 -18.37 8.73
N ALA A 6 -0.09 -17.81 7.88
CA ALA A 6 -1.02 -16.76 8.28
C ALA A 6 -2.05 -17.26 9.31
N ASP A 7 -2.65 -18.43 9.07
CA ASP A 7 -3.58 -19.10 9.99
C ASP A 7 -2.92 -19.35 11.36
N LEU A 8 -1.68 -19.84 11.37
CA LEU A 8 -0.90 -20.12 12.58
C LEU A 8 -0.55 -18.85 13.39
N LEU A 9 -0.42 -17.71 12.72
CA LEU A 9 -0.13 -16.40 13.33
C LEU A 9 -1.40 -15.59 13.63
N GLY A 10 -2.59 -16.07 13.25
CA GLY A 10 -3.85 -15.33 13.38
C GLY A 10 -3.96 -14.10 12.48
N ILE A 11 -3.23 -14.08 11.35
CA ILE A 11 -3.17 -12.95 10.43
C ILE A 11 -4.23 -13.13 9.32
N ASP A 12 -5.18 -12.20 9.25
CA ASP A 12 -6.12 -12.13 8.13
C ASP A 12 -5.41 -11.64 6.86
N LEU A 13 -5.27 -12.52 5.87
CA LEU A 13 -4.69 -12.17 4.56
C LEU A 13 -5.63 -11.32 3.69
N ASP A 14 -6.91 -11.20 4.04
CA ASP A 14 -7.85 -10.28 3.43
C ASP A 14 -7.98 -8.94 4.17
N ASP A 15 -7.22 -8.70 5.25
CA ASP A 15 -7.09 -7.34 5.80
C ASP A 15 -6.46 -6.42 4.73
N PRO A 16 -7.12 -5.33 4.31
CA PRO A 16 -6.54 -4.38 3.37
C PRO A 16 -5.24 -3.71 3.87
N ALA A 17 -4.92 -3.72 5.17
CA ALA A 17 -3.61 -3.32 5.70
C ALA A 17 -2.53 -4.37 5.38
N VAL A 18 -2.75 -5.65 5.75
CA VAL A 18 -1.85 -6.78 5.46
C VAL A 18 -1.57 -6.93 3.96
N ARG A 19 -2.60 -6.72 3.12
CA ARG A 19 -2.47 -6.72 1.66
C ARG A 19 -1.63 -5.55 1.14
N ARG A 20 -1.68 -4.36 1.76
CA ARG A 20 -0.84 -3.21 1.39
C ARG A 20 0.62 -3.42 1.78
N GLU A 21 0.89 -3.92 2.98
CA GLU A 21 2.25 -4.24 3.44
C GLU A 21 2.88 -5.34 2.57
N SER A 22 2.16 -6.43 2.34
CA SER A 22 2.59 -7.51 1.43
C SER A 22 2.92 -6.98 0.04
N ALA A 23 2.08 -6.12 -0.54
CA ALA A 23 2.32 -5.51 -1.84
C ALA A 23 3.46 -4.48 -1.83
N ALA A 24 3.81 -3.87 -0.69
CA ALA A 24 4.98 -2.99 -0.58
C ALA A 24 6.27 -3.83 -0.64
N VAL A 25 6.41 -4.83 0.24
CA VAL A 25 7.54 -5.77 0.26
C VAL A 25 7.74 -6.45 -1.09
N GLU A 26 6.66 -6.82 -1.78
CA GLU A 26 6.71 -7.43 -3.11
C GLU A 26 7.20 -6.43 -4.20
N ARG A 27 6.95 -5.13 -4.07
CA ARG A 27 7.53 -4.11 -4.99
C ARG A 27 9.04 -3.97 -4.76
N ASP A 28 9.48 -3.94 -3.50
CA ASP A 28 10.90 -3.81 -3.16
C ASP A 28 11.70 -5.06 -3.58
N MET A 29 11.15 -6.27 -3.37
CA MET A 29 11.74 -7.51 -3.88
C MET A 29 11.83 -7.53 -5.41
N ARG A 30 10.82 -7.03 -6.14
CA ARG A 30 10.88 -6.89 -7.61
C ARG A 30 11.92 -5.87 -8.07
N LEU A 31 12.18 -4.80 -7.32
CA LEU A 31 13.24 -3.83 -7.63
C LEU A 31 14.63 -4.48 -7.53
N ILE A 32 14.91 -5.20 -6.43
CA ILE A 32 16.18 -5.93 -6.27
C ILE A 32 16.32 -7.02 -7.34
N GLU A 33 15.29 -7.84 -7.57
CA GLU A 33 15.35 -8.89 -8.59
C GLU A 33 15.59 -8.31 -9.99
N THR A 34 14.97 -7.17 -10.32
CA THR A 34 15.20 -6.47 -11.60
C THR A 34 16.66 -6.07 -11.75
N LEU A 35 17.28 -5.46 -10.72
CA LEU A 35 18.71 -5.10 -10.75
C LEU A 35 19.61 -6.34 -10.92
N VAL A 36 19.32 -7.45 -10.24
CA VAL A 36 20.08 -8.70 -10.38
C VAL A 36 19.88 -9.34 -11.77
N ARG A 37 18.68 -9.27 -12.35
CA ARG A 37 18.40 -9.70 -13.72
C ARG A 37 19.18 -8.86 -14.72
N THR A 38 19.20 -7.54 -14.59
CA THR A 38 19.98 -6.63 -15.45
C THR A 38 21.48 -6.90 -15.32
N ARG A 39 22.03 -7.11 -14.11
CA ARG A 39 23.44 -7.53 -13.94
C ARG A 39 23.76 -8.78 -14.76
N LYS A 40 22.92 -9.82 -14.65
CA LYS A 40 23.08 -11.10 -15.34
C LYS A 40 23.00 -10.94 -16.86
N GLN A 41 22.08 -10.12 -17.36
CA GLN A 41 21.94 -9.80 -18.79
C GLN A 41 23.17 -9.07 -19.36
N LEU A 42 23.82 -8.22 -18.55
CA LEU A 42 25.06 -7.53 -18.90
C LEU A 42 26.33 -8.41 -18.71
N GLY A 43 26.18 -9.68 -18.35
CA GLY A 43 27.30 -10.63 -18.17
C GLY A 43 28.18 -10.37 -16.93
N LEU A 44 27.86 -9.37 -16.11
CA LEU A 44 28.73 -8.93 -15.01
C LEU A 44 28.72 -9.92 -13.84
N SER A 45 29.90 -10.27 -13.33
CA SER A 45 30.01 -11.10 -12.12
C SER A 45 29.70 -10.30 -10.84
N GLN A 46 29.32 -10.97 -9.76
CA GLN A 46 29.18 -10.31 -8.45
C GLN A 46 30.49 -9.68 -7.96
N ALA A 47 31.63 -10.32 -8.24
CA ALA A 47 32.95 -9.80 -7.87
C ALA A 47 33.32 -8.53 -8.65
N GLU A 48 32.93 -8.44 -9.93
CA GLU A 48 33.16 -7.23 -10.72
C GLU A 48 32.25 -6.08 -10.29
N VAL A 49 30.98 -6.36 -9.99
CA VAL A 49 30.09 -5.36 -9.38
C VAL A 49 30.63 -4.92 -8.02
N ALA A 50 31.15 -5.83 -7.19
CA ALA A 50 31.76 -5.49 -5.91
C ALA A 50 32.98 -4.56 -6.08
N SER A 51 33.85 -4.85 -7.05
CA SER A 51 34.98 -3.98 -7.42
C SER A 51 34.51 -2.58 -7.83
N ARG A 52 33.54 -2.48 -8.75
CA ARG A 52 32.94 -1.21 -9.20
C ARG A 52 32.17 -0.46 -8.10
N MET A 53 31.76 -1.14 -7.02
CA MET A 53 31.09 -0.55 -5.86
C MET A 53 32.08 -0.15 -4.73
N GLU A 54 33.37 -0.47 -4.85
CA GLU A 54 34.35 -0.41 -3.75
C GLU A 54 33.86 -1.21 -2.52
N ARG A 55 33.50 -2.48 -2.74
CA ARG A 55 32.98 -3.43 -1.74
C ARG A 55 33.56 -4.83 -1.90
N SER A 56 33.34 -5.68 -0.89
CA SER A 56 33.62 -7.11 -0.98
C SER A 56 32.52 -7.85 -1.75
N GLN A 57 32.87 -8.98 -2.38
CA GLN A 57 31.88 -9.83 -3.05
C GLN A 57 30.78 -10.35 -2.09
N PRO A 58 31.06 -10.71 -0.81
CA PRO A 58 30.03 -10.99 0.17
C PRO A 58 28.99 -9.87 0.32
N SER A 59 29.40 -8.59 0.38
CA SER A 59 28.45 -7.47 0.43
C SER A 59 27.54 -7.36 -0.80
N VAL A 60 27.97 -7.87 -1.95
CA VAL A 60 27.12 -8.00 -3.15
C VAL A 60 26.24 -9.24 -3.05
N SER A 61 26.76 -10.37 -2.57
CA SER A 61 25.95 -11.58 -2.34
C SER A 61 24.82 -11.35 -1.33
N ASP A 62 25.06 -10.56 -0.28
CA ASP A 62 24.06 -10.17 0.72
C ASP A 62 22.99 -9.23 0.14
N PHE A 63 23.38 -8.35 -0.80
CA PHE A 63 22.45 -7.49 -1.55
C PHE A 63 21.57 -8.28 -2.52
N GLU A 64 22.12 -9.32 -3.16
CA GLU A 64 21.38 -10.17 -4.11
C GLU A 64 20.55 -11.27 -3.43
N ARG A 65 20.58 -11.34 -2.09
CA ARG A 65 19.83 -12.33 -1.30
C ARG A 65 18.33 -11.98 -1.25
N VAL A 66 17.47 -12.96 -1.52
CA VAL A 66 16.02 -12.85 -1.31
C VAL A 66 15.73 -12.52 0.15
N GLY A 67 14.87 -11.53 0.40
CA GLY A 67 14.57 -11.03 1.75
C GLY A 67 15.74 -10.25 2.38
N GLY A 68 16.52 -9.53 1.58
CA GLY A 68 17.41 -8.46 2.05
C GLY A 68 16.67 -7.12 2.10
N ASP A 69 17.01 -6.26 3.06
CA ASP A 69 16.58 -4.85 3.11
C ASP A 69 17.79 -3.92 2.89
N PRO A 70 18.17 -3.64 1.63
CA PRO A 70 19.28 -2.76 1.33
C PRO A 70 18.84 -1.29 1.27
N HIS A 71 19.43 -0.44 2.10
CA HIS A 71 19.20 1.01 2.06
C HIS A 71 19.30 1.59 0.62
N LEU A 72 18.51 2.63 0.34
CA LEU A 72 18.47 3.32 -0.97
C LEU A 72 19.84 3.78 -1.49
N SER A 73 20.80 4.05 -0.60
CA SER A 73 22.19 4.39 -0.95
C SER A 73 22.99 3.20 -1.50
N THR A 74 22.68 1.98 -1.07
CA THR A 74 23.26 0.73 -1.60
C THR A 74 22.60 0.35 -2.92
N ILE A 75 21.27 0.43 -3.01
CA ILE A 75 20.50 0.23 -4.26
C ILE A 75 21.05 1.13 -5.38
N ARG A 76 21.20 2.44 -5.10
CA ARG A 76 21.76 3.41 -6.05
C ARG A 76 23.20 3.09 -6.45
N ARG A 77 24.05 2.65 -5.52
CA ARG A 77 25.45 2.29 -5.84
C ARG A 77 25.53 1.03 -6.70
N TYR A 78 24.69 0.02 -6.44
CA TYR A 78 24.61 -1.19 -7.26
C TYR A 78 24.14 -0.86 -8.68
N ALA A 79 23.08 -0.04 -8.82
CA ALA A 79 22.58 0.41 -10.11
C ALA A 79 23.68 1.11 -10.93
N LEU A 80 24.39 2.08 -10.34
CA LEU A 80 25.51 2.77 -10.99
C LEU A 80 26.64 1.81 -11.40
N ALA A 81 26.99 0.83 -10.57
CA ALA A 81 28.03 -0.16 -10.88
C ALA A 81 27.68 -1.08 -12.07
N ILE A 82 26.39 -1.32 -12.32
CA ILE A 82 25.92 -2.06 -13.52
C ILE A 82 25.56 -1.14 -14.70
N GLY A 83 25.70 0.19 -14.58
CA GLY A 83 25.32 1.15 -15.63
C GLY A 83 23.81 1.38 -15.76
N ALA A 84 23.04 1.13 -14.71
CA ALA A 84 21.59 1.33 -14.65
C ALA A 84 21.19 2.54 -13.78
N GLU A 85 19.96 3.02 -13.96
CA GLU A 85 19.35 4.07 -13.16
C GLU A 85 18.17 3.51 -12.35
N VAL A 86 17.98 3.99 -11.12
CA VAL A 86 16.77 3.76 -10.32
C VAL A 86 16.06 5.08 -10.10
N ARG A 87 14.77 5.13 -10.47
CA ARG A 87 13.90 6.31 -10.34
C ARG A 87 12.83 6.04 -9.30
N HIS A 88 12.46 7.06 -8.53
CA HIS A 88 11.43 6.97 -7.49
C HIS A 88 10.18 7.75 -7.90
N THR A 89 9.01 7.15 -7.65
CA THR A 89 7.69 7.73 -7.90
C THR A 89 6.84 7.53 -6.65
N VAL A 90 6.08 8.55 -6.25
CA VAL A 90 5.17 8.50 -5.09
C VAL A 90 3.74 8.48 -5.60
N CYS A 91 2.94 7.51 -5.12
CA CYS A 91 1.54 7.34 -5.50
C CYS A 91 0.64 7.33 -4.26
N VAL A 92 -0.48 8.05 -4.31
CA VAL A 92 -1.52 7.97 -3.27
C VAL A 92 -2.25 6.65 -3.41
N THR A 93 -2.34 5.87 -2.33
CA THR A 93 -3.18 4.67 -2.26
C THR A 93 -4.44 5.01 -1.47
N VAL A 94 -5.61 4.95 -2.10
CA VAL A 94 -6.89 5.16 -1.40
C VAL A 94 -7.16 3.95 -0.52
N VAL A 95 -7.55 4.20 0.73
CA VAL A 95 -8.13 3.19 1.60
C VAL A 95 -9.64 3.29 1.43
N GLU A 96 -10.26 2.29 0.81
CA GLU A 96 -11.69 2.05 1.03
C GLU A 96 -11.86 1.71 2.51
N GLN A 97 -12.33 2.69 3.28
CA GLN A 97 -12.85 2.45 4.61
C GLN A 97 -14.15 1.66 4.41
N PRO A 98 -14.33 0.50 5.07
CA PRO A 98 -15.63 -0.17 5.05
C PRO A 98 -16.65 0.83 5.59
N ALA A 99 -17.69 1.10 4.81
CA ALA A 99 -18.58 2.23 5.07
C ALA A 99 -19.12 2.17 6.50
N THR A 100 -18.76 3.16 7.32
CA THR A 100 -19.27 3.31 8.69
C THR A 100 -20.78 3.15 8.64
N GLN A 101 -21.30 2.17 9.37
CA GLN A 101 -22.72 1.85 9.39
C GLN A 101 -23.51 3.14 9.60
N ALA A 102 -24.49 3.39 8.73
CA ALA A 102 -25.25 4.63 8.72
C ALA A 102 -25.77 4.93 10.13
N PRO A 103 -25.68 6.19 10.61
CA PRO A 103 -25.93 6.52 12.01
C PRO A 103 -27.29 5.99 12.44
N SER A 104 -27.27 4.99 13.32
CA SER A 104 -28.47 4.32 13.83
C SER A 104 -29.48 5.36 14.27
N SER A 105 -30.68 5.32 13.70
CA SER A 105 -31.68 6.38 13.89
C SER A 105 -31.97 6.57 15.36
N LEU A 106 -31.50 7.69 15.92
CA LEU A 106 -31.67 8.02 17.32
C LEU A 106 -33.14 8.31 17.60
N ILE A 107 -33.86 7.28 18.06
CA ILE A 107 -35.24 7.44 18.54
C ILE A 107 -35.19 8.22 19.84
N VAL A 108 -35.40 9.54 19.74
CA VAL A 108 -35.53 10.43 20.89
C VAL A 108 -36.87 10.13 21.55
N HIS A 109 -36.86 9.26 22.56
CA HIS A 109 -37.96 9.14 23.51
C HIS A 109 -38.05 10.43 24.32
N MET A 110 -38.92 11.33 23.90
CA MET A 110 -39.27 12.53 24.68
C MET A 110 -40.43 12.17 25.61
N GLU A 111 -40.11 11.79 26.84
CA GLU A 111 -41.13 11.63 27.89
C GLU A 111 -41.61 13.02 28.33
N ASP A 112 -42.78 13.44 27.84
CA ASP A 112 -43.46 14.61 28.39
C ASP A 112 -44.02 14.29 29.79
N ALA A 113 -43.97 15.27 30.70
CA ALA A 113 -44.14 15.11 32.14
C ALA A 113 -45.60 14.84 32.60
N ARG A 114 -46.41 14.22 31.74
CA ARG A 114 -47.82 13.88 31.94
C ARG A 114 -48.22 12.47 31.49
N GLY A 115 -47.31 11.71 30.87
CA GLY A 115 -47.48 10.26 30.69
C GLY A 115 -48.46 9.80 29.62
N GLU A 116 -48.63 10.56 28.53
CA GLU A 116 -49.45 10.16 27.37
C GLU A 116 -48.56 9.91 26.13
N SER A 117 -48.61 8.68 25.60
CA SER A 117 -47.86 8.32 24.38
C SER A 117 -48.56 8.80 23.11
N SER A 118 -47.87 9.57 22.27
CA SER A 118 -48.36 10.00 20.95
C SER A 118 -47.32 9.70 19.86
N MET A 119 -47.73 8.96 18.82
CA MET A 119 -46.89 8.63 17.66
C MET A 119 -46.93 9.74 16.61
N ALA A 120 -45.83 10.47 16.45
CA ALA A 120 -45.66 11.47 15.38
C ALA A 120 -44.52 11.07 14.43
N THR A 121 -44.85 10.41 13.32
CA THR A 121 -43.88 10.03 12.28
C THR A 121 -43.53 11.22 11.40
N GLN A 122 -42.39 11.88 11.62
CA GLN A 122 -41.87 12.89 10.69
C GLN A 122 -41.08 12.22 9.56
N SER A 123 -41.47 12.50 8.32
CA SER A 123 -40.71 12.11 7.12
C SER A 123 -39.77 13.26 6.73
N SER A 124 -38.46 13.00 6.71
CA SER A 124 -37.42 13.98 6.39
C SER A 124 -37.24 14.20 4.88
N ALA A 125 -38.27 14.74 4.24
CA ALA A 125 -38.27 15.07 2.81
C ALA A 125 -37.74 16.49 2.52
N THR A 126 -36.45 16.73 2.78
CA THR A 126 -35.76 17.99 2.41
C THR A 126 -34.32 17.68 1.97
N GLY A 127 -33.79 18.16 0.85
CA GLY A 127 -34.33 19.13 -0.12
C GLY A 127 -33.45 20.38 -0.22
N ALA A 128 -32.15 20.21 -0.49
CA ALA A 128 -31.18 21.30 -0.60
C ALA A 128 -30.53 21.32 -1.99
N MET A 129 -30.74 22.40 -2.76
CA MET A 129 -30.08 22.59 -4.05
C MET A 129 -28.71 23.24 -3.91
N ALA A 130 -27.76 22.78 -4.72
CA ALA A 130 -26.51 23.50 -5.02
C ALA A 130 -26.19 23.34 -6.51
N VAL A 131 -26.21 24.46 -7.24
CA VAL A 131 -25.76 24.62 -8.63
C VAL A 131 -24.33 25.19 -8.55
N ASN A 132 -23.28 24.66 -9.20
CA ASN A 132 -23.00 24.60 -10.65
C ASN A 132 -21.74 23.67 -10.84
N LEU A 133 -21.09 23.38 -11.99
CA LEU A 133 -21.13 23.79 -13.42
C LEU A 133 -20.37 22.70 -14.26
N ILE A 134 -20.17 22.95 -15.56
CA ILE A 134 -19.12 22.42 -16.47
C ILE A 134 -19.48 21.21 -17.38
N HIS A 135 -19.83 21.58 -18.62
CA HIS A 135 -19.57 20.92 -19.91
C HIS A 135 -20.14 19.51 -20.22
N ARG A 136 -20.93 19.48 -21.30
CA ARG A 136 -20.49 18.84 -22.57
C ARG A 136 -21.04 19.60 -23.78
N SER A 137 -20.35 19.48 -24.91
CA SER A 137 -20.61 20.25 -26.14
C SER A 137 -21.38 19.43 -27.17
N ALA A 138 -22.20 20.13 -27.97
CA ALA A 138 -22.52 19.83 -29.36
C ALA A 138 -22.85 21.16 -30.05
#